data_AF-A0A6G7RY29-F1
#
_entry.id   AF-A0A6G7RY29-F1
#
_cell.length_a   1.000
_cell.length_b   1.000
_cell.length_c   1.000
_cell.angle_alpha   90.00
_cell.angle_beta   90.00
_cell.angle_gamma   90.00
#
_symmetry.space_group_name_H-M   'P 1'
#
loop_
_entity.id
_entity.type
_entity.pdbx_description
1 polymer ?
#
loop_
_entity_poly.entity_id
_entity_poly.type
_entity_poly.pdbx_seq_one_letter_code
_entity_poly.pdbx_strand_id
1 'polypeptide(L)' 'MQNKLSPKQKMFTGLLMAIIGTVIVAIINYIRGLSFSIINLMISFILIWIFGYFLAKPKSTNNKD' A
#
# COMPACT_ATOMS: atom_id res chain seq x y z
N MET A 1 19.68 0.31 -18.27
CA MET A 1 19.88 0.02 -16.83
C MET A 1 18.53 0.05 -16.15
N GLN A 2 18.04 -1.06 -15.57
CA GLN A 2 16.83 -1.01 -14.74
C GLN A 2 17.15 -0.25 -13.46
N ASN A 3 16.59 0.94 -13.30
CA ASN A 3 16.71 1.73 -12.08
C ASN A 3 15.97 0.95 -10.97
N LYS A 4 16.66 0.18 -10.13
CA LYS A 4 16.02 -0.53 -9.00
C LYS A 4 15.63 0.51 -7.95
N LEU A 5 14.38 0.51 -7.46
CA LEU A 5 14.02 1.36 -6.31
C LEU A 5 14.95 1.08 -5.14
N SER A 6 15.37 2.16 -4.47
CA SER A 6 15.96 2.06 -3.16
C SER A 6 14.99 1.37 -2.19
N PRO A 7 15.48 0.50 -1.28
CA PRO A 7 14.65 -0.13 -0.24
C PRO A 7 13.80 0.89 0.53
N LYS A 8 14.34 2.10 0.80
CA LYS A 8 13.61 3.18 1.46
C LYS A 8 12.40 3.66 0.66
N GLN A 9 12.54 3.77 -0.67
CA GLN A 9 11.44 4.17 -1.55
C GLN A 9 10.37 3.08 -1.63
N LYS A 10 10.76 1.79 -1.62
CA LYS A 10 9.80 0.68 -1.57
C LYS A 10 9.03 0.66 -0.26
N MET A 11 9.71 0.88 0.87
CA MET A 11 9.06 0.99 2.18
C MET A 11 8.05 2.13 2.23
N PHE A 12 8.41 3.30 1.70
CA PHE A 12 7.51 4.45 1.65
C PHE A 12 6.32 4.23 0.71
N THR A 13 6.56 3.62 -0.46
CA THR A 13 5.49 3.26 -1.41
C THR A 13 4.54 2.24 -0.80
N GLY A 14 5.07 1.22 -0.13
CA GLY A 14 4.29 0.26 0.64
C GLY A 14 3.46 0.97 1.71
N LEU A 15 4.05 1.92 2.45
CA LEU A 15 3.37 2.65 3.53
C LEU A 15 2.17 3.45 2.99
N LEU A 16 2.36 4.17 1.90
CA LEU A 16 1.27 4.89 1.23
C LEU A 16 0.16 3.94 0.77
N MET A 17 0.52 2.81 0.15
CA MET A 17 -0.45 1.79 -0.24
C MET A 17 -1.22 1.23 0.96
N ALA A 18 -0.53 0.98 2.08
CA ALA A 18 -1.13 0.46 3.30
C ALA A 18 -2.18 1.42 3.86
N ILE A 19 -1.85 2.72 3.93
CA ILE A 19 -2.79 3.75 4.39
C ILE A 19 -4.03 3.78 3.49
N ILE A 20 -3.84 3.89 2.18
CA ILE A 20 -4.94 3.98 1.21
C ILE A 20 -5.79 2.71 1.25
N GLY A 21 -5.17 1.53 1.19
CA GLY A 21 -5.88 0.26 1.18
C GLY A 21 -6.63 -0.01 2.48
N THR A 22 -6.07 0.40 3.62
CA THR A 22 -6.74 0.27 4.93
C THR A 22 -7.98 1.17 5.02
N VAL A 23 -7.91 2.38 4.47
CA VAL A 23 -9.09 3.26 4.36
C VAL A 23 -10.16 2.63 3.46
N ILE A 24 -9.77 2.04 2.33
CA ILE A 24 -10.71 1.32 1.45
C ILE A 24 -11.39 0.16 2.18
N VAL A 25 -10.63 -0.66 2.92
CA VAL A 25 -11.18 -1.77 3.73
C VAL A 25 -12.15 -1.25 4.79
N ALA A 26 -11.83 -0.15 5.46
CA ALA A 26 -12.71 0.49 6.43
C ALA A 26 -14.04 0.93 5.80
N ILE A 27 -13.98 1.57 4.63
CA ILE A 27 -15.18 2.00 3.88
C ILE A 27 -16.03 0.80 3.45
N ILE A 28 -15.40 -0.26 2.93
CA ILE A 28 -16.10 -1.48 2.51
C ILE A 28 -16.81 -2.13 3.71
N ASN A 29 -16.14 -2.23 4.86
CA ASN A 29 -16.74 -2.80 6.07
C ASN A 29 -17.92 -1.96 6.56
N TYR A 30 -17.80 -0.63 6.50
CA TYR A 30 -18.90 0.29 6.82
C TYR A 30 -20.11 0.08 5.90
N ILE A 31 -19.91 0.01 4.58
CA ILE A 31 -20.99 -0.20 3.60
C ILE A 31 -21.66 -1.57 3.80
N ARG A 32 -20.89 -2.60 4.18
CA ARG A 32 -21.41 -3.96 4.41
C ARG A 32 -22.06 -4.16 5.78
N GLY A 33 -22.08 -3.13 6.64
CA GLY A 33 -22.59 -3.23 8.00
C GLY A 33 -21.80 -4.20 8.89
N LEU A 34 -20.53 -4.47 8.54
CA LEU A 34 -19.67 -5.35 9.31
C LEU A 34 -19.06 -4.57 10.48
N SER A 35 -18.98 -5.22 11.65
CA SER A 35 -18.37 -4.62 12.83
C SER A 35 -16.93 -4.19 12.57
N PHE A 36 -16.65 -2.93 12.88
CA PHE A 36 -15.32 -2.36 12.77
C PHE A 36 -14.42 -2.92 13.88
N SER A 37 -13.49 -3.81 13.51
CA SER A 37 -12.48 -4.35 14.42
C SER A 37 -11.11 -3.75 14.12
N ILE A 38 -10.51 -3.12 15.14
CA ILE A 38 -9.18 -2.51 15.06
C ILE A 38 -8.13 -3.57 14.69
N ILE A 39 -8.27 -4.80 15.22
CA ILE A 39 -7.37 -5.92 14.93
C ILE A 39 -7.41 -6.28 13.45
N ASN A 40 -8.62 -6.36 12.86
CA ASN A 40 -8.77 -6.67 11.44
C ASN A 40 -8.21 -5.55 10.55
N LEU A 41 -8.33 -4.29 10.99
CA LEU A 41 -7.73 -3.15 10.31
C LEU A 41 -6.20 -3.20 10.34
N MET A 42 -5.61 -3.53 11.49
CA MET A 42 -4.16 -3.64 11.64
C MET A 42 -3.59 -4.77 10.80
N ILE A 43 -4.26 -5.92 10.77
CA ILE A 43 -3.87 -7.06 9.92
C ILE A 43 -3.94 -6.66 8.44
N SER A 44 -5.05 -6.02 8.03
CA SER A 44 -5.21 -5.54 6.66
C SER A 44 -4.12 -4.54 6.27
N PHE A 45 -3.79 -3.60 7.17
CA PHE A 45 -2.72 -2.63 6.97
C PHE A 45 -1.37 -3.31 6.72
N ILE A 46 -0.98 -4.28 7.56
CA ILE A 46 0.31 -4.99 7.43
C ILE A 46 0.36 -5.78 6.12
N LEU A 47 -0.72 -6.48 5.76
CA LEU A 47 -0.78 -7.25 4.51
C LEU A 47 -0.64 -6.36 3.27
N ILE A 48 -1.34 -5.22 3.24
CA ILE A 48 -1.29 -4.26 2.14
C ILE A 48 0.08 -3.58 2.09
N TRP A 49 0.70 -3.32 3.25
CA TRP A 49 2.05 -2.76 3.34
C TRP A 49 3.10 -3.66 2.68
N ILE A 50 3.09 -4.96 3.05
CA ILE A 50 4.00 -5.96 2.49
C ILE A 50 3.75 -6.09 0.98
N PHE A 51 2.49 -6.16 0.57
CA PHE A 51 2.12 -6.25 -0.84
C PHE A 51 2.62 -5.04 -1.65
N GLY A 52 2.43 -3.83 -1.13
CA GLY A 52 2.91 -2.59 -1.74
C GLY A 52 4.43 -2.51 -1.82
N TYR A 53 5.16 -3.07 -0.85
CA TYR A 53 6.62 -3.17 -0.89
C TYR A 53 7.11 -4.04 -2.05
N PHE A 54 6.46 -5.18 -2.29
CA PHE A 54 6.80 -6.09 -3.40
C PHE A 54 6.38 -5.55 -4.77
N LEU A 55 5.24 -4.86 -4.84
CA LEU A 55 4.74 -4.28 -6.09
C LEU A 55 5.33 -2.91 -6.45
N ALA A 56 6.09 -2.28 -5.54
CA ALA A 56 6.73 -1.00 -5.80
C ALA A 56 7.69 -1.10 -7.01
N LYS A 57 7.22 -0.62 -8.16
CA LYS A 57 7.98 -0.54 -9.41
C LYS A 57 8.70 0.81 -9.52
N PRO A 58 9.87 0.85 -10.18
CA PRO A 58 10.54 2.10 -10.50
C PRO A 58 9.60 3.05 -11.19
N LYS A 59 9.54 4.27 -10.64
CA LYS A 59 8.99 5.40 -11.36
C LYS A 59 9.80 5.47 -12.65
N SER A 60 9.17 5.13 -13.77
CA SER A 60 9.78 5.31 -15.09
C SER A 60 10.10 6.79 -15.18
N THR A 61 11.38 7.14 -15.11
CA THR A 61 11.82 8.47 -15.49
C THR A 61 11.60 8.51 -17.00
N ASN A 62 10.44 9.00 -17.43
CA ASN A 62 10.31 9.56 -18.77
C ASN A 62 11.28 10.73 -18.79
N ASN A 63 12.51 10.47 -19.24
CA ASN A 63 13.28 11.49 -19.94
C ASN A 63 12.40 11.90 -21.11
N LYS A 64 11.76 13.05 -20.95
CA LYS A 64 11.38 13.87 -22.10
C LYS A 64 12.70 14.40 -22.61
N ASP A 65 13.28 13.69 -23.56
CA ASP A 65 14.15 14.30 -24.57
C ASP A 65 13.30 15.27 -25.41
#